data_AF-A0A7Y7H9N2-F1
#
_entry.id   AF-A0A7Y7H9N2-F1
#
_cell.length_a   1.000
_cell.length_b   1.000
_cell.length_c   1.000
_cell.angle_alpha   90.00
_cell.angle_beta   90.00
_cell.angle_gamma   90.00
#
_symmetry.space_group_name_H-M   'P 1'
#
loop_
_entity.id
_entity.type
_entity.pdbx_description
1 polymer ?
#
loop_
_entity_poly.entity_id
_entity_poly.type
_entity_poly.pdbx_seq_one_letter_code
_entity_poly.pdbx_strand_id
1 'polypeptide(L)'
;MNDWYGNKVSFSGSEENILEVLAFFKEIIYNHSEELSGYGDFRNFGFLNDGRVVFESDGNSGINALKDVAEHFRVDFRLRFSNRYSYGEAVFTDGQLDVLVLDEDEMRFPAYYQELKAYTYGNLKFATHLKTLQYILDQKRLKLSEDRQINQPQRGFKR
;
A
#
# COMPACT_ATOMS: atom_id res chain seq x y z
N MET A 1 -6.23 -10.50 -22.19
CA MET A 1 -6.88 -9.52 -21.30
C MET A 1 -5.80 -9.06 -20.35
N ASN A 2 -5.41 -7.78 -20.38
CA ASN A 2 -4.36 -7.27 -19.51
C ASN A 2 -5.01 -6.85 -18.20
N ASP A 3 -4.71 -7.58 -17.12
CA ASP A 3 -4.99 -7.07 -15.79
C ASP A 3 -4.08 -5.87 -15.56
N TRP A 4 -4.69 -4.68 -15.39
CA TRP A 4 -3.93 -3.48 -15.09
C TRP A 4 -3.64 -3.48 -13.59
N TYR A 5 -2.36 -3.60 -13.23
CA TYR A 5 -1.88 -3.36 -11.88
C TYR A 5 -1.23 -1.97 -11.80
N GLY A 6 -1.42 -1.33 -10.65
CA GLY A 6 -0.84 -0.02 -10.33
C GLY A 6 -0.28 -0.06 -8.92
N ASN A 7 0.86 -0.72 -8.75
CA ASN A 7 1.45 -0.91 -7.43
C ASN A 7 2.55 0.11 -7.19
N LYS A 8 2.59 0.62 -5.97
CA LYS A 8 3.62 1.51 -5.48
C LYS A 8 3.99 1.12 -4.05
N VAL A 9 5.22 0.67 -3.87
CA VAL A 9 5.77 0.37 -2.55
C VAL A 9 6.76 1.45 -2.14
N SER A 10 6.68 1.91 -0.90
CA SER A 10 7.68 2.77 -0.29
C SER A 10 8.26 2.09 0.93
N PHE A 11 9.58 2.11 1.08
CA PHE A 11 10.29 1.63 2.27
C PHE A 11 10.80 2.80 3.12
N SER A 12 10.80 2.63 4.43
CA SER A 12 11.34 3.58 5.41
C SER A 12 12.17 2.85 6.48
N GLY A 13 13.26 3.47 6.91
CA GLY A 13 14.19 2.90 7.89
C GLY A 13 15.41 3.80 8.05
N SER A 14 16.49 3.26 8.61
CA SER A 14 17.79 3.94 8.59
C SER A 14 18.29 4.11 7.16
N GLU A 15 19.14 5.11 6.93
CA GLU A 15 19.75 5.36 5.61
C GLU A 15 20.49 4.12 5.08
N GLU A 16 21.25 3.44 5.95
CA GLU A 16 21.96 2.19 5.63
C GLU A 16 21.00 1.11 5.13
N ASN A 17 19.93 0.83 5.88
CA ASN A 17 18.97 -0.21 5.50
C ASN A 17 18.25 0.15 4.18
N ILE A 18 17.95 1.43 3.96
CA ILE A 18 17.31 1.89 2.72
C ILE A 18 18.24 1.74 1.51
N LEU A 19 19.55 1.95 1.68
CA LEU A 19 20.53 1.70 0.61
C LEU A 19 20.64 0.21 0.27
N GLU A 20 20.55 -0.69 1.27
CA GLU A 20 20.53 -2.13 1.03
C GLU A 20 19.26 -2.56 0.28
N VAL A 21 18.08 -2.05 0.68
CA VAL A 21 16.83 -2.26 -0.05
C VAL A 21 16.95 -1.77 -1.50
N LEU A 22 17.54 -0.60 -1.72
CA LEU A 22 17.76 -0.08 -3.06
C LEU A 22 18.67 -0.99 -3.89
N ALA A 23 19.76 -1.47 -3.31
CA ALA A 23 20.67 -2.39 -3.99
C ALA A 23 19.95 -3.68 -4.39
N PHE A 24 19.17 -4.27 -3.47
CA PHE A 24 18.38 -5.47 -3.71
C PHE A 24 17.39 -5.28 -4.88
N PHE A 25 16.60 -4.21 -4.88
CA PHE A 25 15.64 -3.98 -5.97
C PHE A 25 16.30 -3.61 -7.30
N LYS A 26 17.47 -2.97 -7.29
CA LYS A 26 18.24 -2.74 -8.53
C LYS A 26 18.65 -4.05 -9.18
N GLU A 27 19.08 -5.03 -8.39
CA GLU A 27 19.41 -6.37 -8.91
C GLU A 27 18.18 -7.04 -9.54
N ILE A 28 17.02 -6.94 -8.91
CA ILE A 28 15.75 -7.45 -9.47
C ILE A 28 15.42 -6.77 -10.80
N ILE A 29 15.49 -5.44 -10.84
CA ILE A 29 15.06 -4.63 -11.99
C ILE A 29 16.01 -4.80 -13.18
N TYR A 30 17.32 -4.86 -12.96
CA TYR A 30 18.31 -4.81 -14.04
C TYR A 30 18.89 -6.17 -14.42
N ASN A 31 18.97 -7.13 -13.50
CA ASN A 31 19.69 -8.38 -13.73
C ASN A 31 18.77 -9.59 -13.98
N HIS A 32 17.43 -9.42 -13.89
CA HIS A 32 16.42 -10.40 -14.28
C HIS A 32 16.76 -11.86 -13.91
N SER A 33 17.23 -12.10 -12.68
CA SER A 33 17.55 -13.47 -12.26
C SER A 33 16.28 -14.29 -12.06
N GLU A 34 16.27 -15.55 -12.50
CA GLU A 34 15.12 -16.45 -12.34
C GLU A 34 14.75 -16.66 -10.86
N GLU A 35 15.73 -16.60 -9.96
CA GLU A 35 15.53 -16.72 -8.50
C GLU A 35 14.72 -15.56 -7.91
N LEU A 36 14.68 -14.41 -8.59
CA LEU A 36 14.00 -13.19 -8.15
C LEU A 36 12.62 -13.00 -8.80
N SER A 37 12.20 -13.93 -9.67
CA SER A 37 10.90 -13.90 -10.37
C SER A 37 9.68 -13.87 -9.43
N GLY A 38 9.83 -14.32 -8.18
CA GLY A 38 8.76 -14.32 -7.16
C GLY A 38 8.46 -12.95 -6.54
N TYR A 39 9.29 -11.93 -6.76
CA TYR A 39 9.09 -10.59 -6.21
C TYR A 39 8.17 -9.71 -7.07
N GLY A 40 7.85 -10.13 -8.30
CA GLY A 40 6.98 -9.42 -9.23
C GLY A 40 7.73 -8.42 -10.13
N ASP A 41 7.01 -7.91 -11.13
CA ASP A 41 7.58 -7.02 -12.16
C ASP A 41 7.76 -5.60 -11.62
N PHE A 42 8.75 -5.42 -10.75
CA PHE A 42 9.15 -4.09 -10.30
C PHE A 42 9.81 -3.32 -11.43
N ARG A 43 9.47 -2.04 -11.52
CA ARG A 43 9.96 -1.09 -12.52
C ARG A 43 10.09 0.27 -11.87
N ASN A 44 11.07 1.04 -12.33
CA ASN A 44 11.36 2.39 -11.85
C ASN A 44 11.65 2.46 -10.34
N PHE A 45 12.49 3.41 -9.95
CA PHE A 45 12.65 3.74 -8.55
C PHE A 45 12.91 5.24 -8.39
N GLY A 46 12.63 5.74 -7.19
CA GLY A 46 12.91 7.13 -6.84
C GLY A 46 13.05 7.30 -5.33
N PHE A 47 13.64 8.41 -4.94
CA PHE A 47 13.66 8.86 -3.55
C PHE A 47 12.57 9.88 -3.32
N LEU A 48 11.89 9.76 -2.19
CA LEU A 48 11.03 10.81 -1.66
C LEU A 48 11.86 11.80 -0.84
N ASN A 49 11.38 13.03 -0.72
CA ASN A 49 12.07 14.11 0.00
C ASN A 49 12.27 13.82 1.50
N ASP A 50 11.65 12.77 2.03
CA ASP A 50 11.75 12.33 3.42
C ASP A 50 12.65 11.09 3.62
N GLY A 51 13.49 10.77 2.62
CA GLY A 51 14.48 9.70 2.71
C GLY A 51 13.94 8.31 2.38
N ARG A 52 12.65 8.18 2.09
CA ARG A 52 12.06 6.91 1.66
C ARG A 52 12.43 6.59 0.21
N VAL A 53 12.65 5.31 -0.07
CA VAL A 53 12.77 4.80 -1.43
C VAL A 53 11.43 4.24 -1.89
N VAL A 54 11.11 4.45 -3.17
CA VAL A 54 9.86 4.05 -3.79
C VAL A 54 10.13 3.22 -5.03
N PHE A 55 9.34 2.18 -5.22
CA PHE A 55 9.33 1.33 -6.40
C PHE A 55 7.91 1.19 -6.94
N GLU A 56 7.78 1.04 -8.25
CA GLU A 56 6.50 0.77 -8.91
C GLU A 56 6.49 -0.65 -9.46
N SER A 57 5.32 -1.26 -9.61
CA SER A 57 5.21 -2.59 -10.21
C SER A 57 3.88 -2.76 -10.94
N ASP A 58 3.95 -3.51 -12.04
CA ASP A 58 2.79 -3.89 -12.87
C ASP A 58 2.35 -5.35 -12.66
N GLY A 59 2.96 -6.05 -11.71
CA GLY A 59 2.60 -7.41 -11.33
C GLY A 59 1.84 -7.45 -10.01
N ASN A 60 1.36 -8.64 -9.62
CA ASN A 60 0.93 -8.88 -8.25
C ASN A 60 2.16 -8.92 -7.35
N SER A 61 2.65 -7.75 -6.92
CA SER A 61 3.75 -7.63 -5.97
C SER A 61 3.34 -8.34 -4.67
N GLY A 62 3.85 -9.54 -4.45
CA GLY A 62 3.41 -10.38 -3.34
C GLY A 62 3.66 -9.66 -2.02
N ILE A 63 2.61 -9.33 -1.27
CA ILE A 63 2.70 -8.66 0.04
C ILE A 63 3.65 -9.43 0.97
N ASN A 64 3.62 -10.77 0.90
CA ASN A 64 4.52 -11.62 1.69
C ASN A 64 5.99 -11.46 1.28
N ALA A 65 6.28 -11.36 -0.02
CA ALA A 65 7.65 -11.13 -0.50
C ALA A 65 8.17 -9.76 -0.03
N LEU A 66 7.32 -8.73 -0.03
CA LEU A 66 7.65 -7.41 0.52
C LEU A 66 7.86 -7.43 2.04
N LYS A 67 7.10 -8.25 2.76
CA LYS A 67 7.31 -8.51 4.19
C LYS A 67 8.66 -9.18 4.44
N ASP A 68 9.02 -10.21 3.67
CA ASP A 68 10.30 -10.90 3.84
C ASP A 68 11.49 -9.94 3.61
N VAL A 69 11.40 -9.08 2.58
CA VAL A 69 12.37 -8.01 2.34
C VAL A 69 12.44 -7.05 3.54
N ALA A 70 11.28 -6.62 4.04
CA ALA A 70 11.21 -5.68 5.15
C ALA A 70 11.77 -6.25 6.46
N GLU A 71 11.50 -7.52 6.75
CA GLU A 71 12.07 -8.23 7.90
C GLU A 71 13.59 -8.43 7.75
N HIS A 72 14.04 -8.81 6.55
CA HIS A 72 15.45 -9.04 6.27
C HIS A 72 16.29 -7.77 6.45
N PHE A 73 15.86 -6.67 5.84
CA PHE A 73 16.56 -5.39 5.89
C PHE A 73 16.15 -4.51 7.08
N ARG A 74 15.26 -4.99 7.97
CA ARG A 74 14.77 -4.26 9.15
C ARG A 74 14.26 -2.87 8.78
N VAL A 75 13.34 -2.84 7.81
CA VAL A 75 12.67 -1.62 7.34
C VAL A 75 11.16 -1.78 7.47
N ASP A 76 10.47 -0.66 7.46
CA ASP A 76 9.03 -0.61 7.30
C ASP A 76 8.68 -0.48 5.82
N PHE A 77 7.48 -0.91 5.43
CA PHE A 77 6.97 -0.63 4.09
C PHE A 77 5.51 -0.22 4.08
N ARG A 78 5.16 0.53 3.04
CA ARG A 78 3.78 0.83 2.65
C ARG A 78 3.62 0.53 1.18
N LEU A 79 2.83 -0.50 0.88
CA LEU A 79 2.40 -0.86 -0.47
C LEU A 79 1.00 -0.30 -0.70
N ARG A 80 0.83 0.52 -1.73
CA ARG A 80 -0.48 0.79 -2.32
C ARG A 80 -0.60 -0.05 -3.57
N PHE A 81 -1.70 -0.78 -3.68
CA PHE A 81 -1.95 -1.65 -4.81
C PHE A 81 -3.34 -1.39 -5.37
N SER A 82 -3.46 -1.55 -6.68
CA SER A 82 -4.73 -1.44 -7.36
C SER A 82 -4.76 -2.39 -8.54
N ASN A 83 -5.86 -3.10 -8.70
CA ASN A 83 -6.20 -3.80 -9.93
C ASN A 83 -7.65 -3.48 -10.32
N ARG A 84 -8.16 -4.17 -11.35
CA ARG A 84 -9.53 -3.95 -11.83
C ARG A 84 -10.62 -4.17 -10.76
N TYR A 85 -10.36 -5.02 -9.77
CA TYR A 85 -11.38 -5.51 -8.83
C TYR A 85 -11.10 -5.10 -7.38
N SER A 86 -9.96 -4.46 -7.11
CA SER A 86 -9.58 -4.08 -5.76
C SER A 86 -8.63 -2.90 -5.73
N TYR A 87 -8.73 -2.13 -4.65
CA TYR A 87 -7.79 -1.09 -4.29
C TYR A 87 -7.43 -1.27 -2.83
N GLY A 88 -6.15 -1.24 -2.48
CA GLY A 88 -5.74 -1.50 -1.10
C GLY A 88 -4.41 -0.90 -0.71
N GLU A 89 -4.15 -1.01 0.58
CA GLU A 89 -2.88 -0.65 1.19
C GLU A 89 -2.46 -1.76 2.16
N ALA A 90 -1.22 -2.19 2.03
CA ALA A 90 -0.54 -3.03 3.02
C ALA A 90 0.54 -2.19 3.71
N VAL A 91 0.53 -2.17 5.04
CA VAL A 91 1.48 -1.44 5.86
C VAL A 91 2.17 -2.44 6.78
N PHE A 92 3.49 -2.50 6.70
CA PHE A 92 4.31 -3.24 7.64
C PHE A 92 5.11 -2.26 8.48
N THR A 93 4.88 -2.30 9.80
CA THR A 93 5.56 -1.42 10.76
C THR A 93 5.74 -2.16 12.07
N ASP A 94 6.92 -2.03 12.68
CA ASP A 94 7.26 -2.68 13.97
C ASP A 94 6.98 -4.20 13.99
N GLY A 95 7.24 -4.89 12.88
CA GLY A 95 7.02 -6.32 12.75
C GLY A 95 5.57 -6.75 12.53
N GLN A 96 4.64 -5.80 12.39
CA GLN A 96 3.22 -6.08 12.18
C GLN A 96 2.77 -5.70 10.77
N LEU A 97 2.06 -6.62 10.11
CA LEU A 97 1.44 -6.40 8.80
C LEU A 97 -0.05 -6.11 8.96
N ASP A 98 -0.49 -4.92 8.55
CA ASP A 98 -1.90 -4.55 8.41
C ASP A 98 -2.24 -4.43 6.92
N VAL A 99 -3.30 -5.12 6.49
CA VAL A 99 -3.74 -5.10 5.09
C VAL A 99 -5.19 -4.64 5.05
N LEU A 100 -5.44 -3.62 4.24
CA LEU A 100 -6.77 -3.08 4.01
C LEU A 100 -7.08 -3.05 2.53
N VAL A 101 -8.26 -3.52 2.16
CA VAL A 101 -8.71 -3.67 0.78
C VAL A 101 -10.11 -3.11 0.64
N LEU A 102 -10.33 -2.34 -0.43
CA LEU A 102 -11.64 -2.04 -0.99
C LEU A 102 -11.96 -3.09 -2.05
N ASP A 103 -13.10 -3.75 -1.91
CA ASP A 103 -13.61 -4.66 -2.92
C ASP A 103 -14.31 -3.92 -4.06
N GLU A 104 -14.79 -4.68 -5.05
CA GLU A 104 -15.46 -4.12 -6.22
C GLU A 104 -16.69 -3.29 -5.86
N ASP A 105 -17.47 -3.70 -4.85
CA ASP A 105 -18.68 -2.98 -4.46
C ASP A 105 -18.33 -1.65 -3.77
N GLU A 106 -17.30 -1.65 -2.92
CA GLU A 106 -16.77 -0.42 -2.30
C GLU A 106 -16.17 0.55 -3.32
N MET A 107 -15.59 0.02 -4.41
CA MET A 107 -15.03 0.82 -5.50
C MET A 107 -16.07 1.37 -6.50
N ARG A 108 -17.32 0.89 -6.45
CA ARG A 108 -18.40 1.37 -7.34
C ARG A 108 -19.05 2.69 -6.89
N PHE A 109 -18.88 3.08 -5.62
CA PHE A 109 -19.48 4.29 -5.06
C PHE A 109 -18.90 5.62 -5.59
N PRO A 110 -17.59 5.75 -5.87
CA PRO A 110 -17.04 6.93 -6.54
C PRO A 110 -17.67 7.18 -7.91
N ALA A 111 -18.35 8.31 -8.06
CA ALA A 111 -18.90 8.75 -9.35
C ALA A 111 -18.23 10.06 -9.81
N TYR A 112 -17.94 10.16 -11.11
CA TYR A 112 -17.48 11.40 -11.72
C TYR A 112 -18.67 12.22 -12.20
N TYR A 113 -18.78 13.45 -11.70
CA TYR A 113 -19.83 14.38 -12.10
C TYR A 113 -19.23 15.44 -13.02
N GLN A 114 -19.65 15.41 -14.29
CA GLN A 114 -19.11 16.30 -15.33
C GLN A 114 -19.34 17.78 -15.04
N GLU A 115 -20.50 18.12 -14.49
CA GLU A 115 -20.85 19.50 -14.08
C GLU A 115 -19.88 20.06 -13.04
N LEU A 116 -19.43 19.20 -12.12
CA LEU A 116 -18.53 19.55 -11.04
C LEU A 116 -17.06 19.38 -11.42
N LYS A 117 -16.78 18.73 -12.56
CA LYS A 117 -15.45 18.28 -12.99
C LYS A 117 -14.67 17.57 -11.88
N ALA A 118 -15.37 16.72 -11.12
CA ALA A 118 -14.82 16.10 -9.92
C ALA A 118 -15.40 14.70 -9.69
N TYR A 119 -14.60 13.86 -9.03
CA TYR A 119 -15.08 12.63 -8.42
C TYR A 119 -15.75 12.95 -7.09
N THR A 120 -16.78 12.19 -6.72
CA THR A 120 -17.49 12.43 -5.47
C THR A 120 -17.73 11.14 -4.70
N TYR A 121 -17.84 11.29 -3.38
CA TYR A 121 -18.29 10.26 -2.46
C TYR A 121 -19.09 10.93 -1.35
N GLY A 122 -20.40 10.63 -1.29
CA GLY A 122 -21.35 11.43 -0.52
C GLY A 122 -21.32 12.90 -0.99
N ASN A 123 -21.16 13.83 -0.04
CA ASN A 123 -21.11 15.27 -0.32
C ASN A 123 -19.69 15.82 -0.58
N LEU A 124 -18.67 14.96 -0.61
CA LEU A 124 -17.28 15.36 -0.79
C LEU A 124 -16.85 15.30 -2.25
N LYS A 125 -15.93 16.19 -2.63
CA LYS A 125 -15.39 16.30 -3.99
C LYS A 125 -13.89 16.06 -4.00
N PHE A 126 -13.43 15.35 -5.03
CA PHE A 126 -12.04 14.95 -5.19
C PHE A 126 -11.57 15.21 -6.62
N ALA A 127 -10.31 15.61 -6.74
CA ALA A 127 -9.69 15.91 -8.03
C ALA A 127 -9.48 14.66 -8.91
N THR A 128 -9.32 13.48 -8.30
CA THR A 128 -9.03 12.23 -9.03
C THR A 128 -9.78 11.05 -8.40
N HIS A 129 -10.03 10.02 -9.21
CA HIS A 129 -10.62 8.76 -8.75
C HIS A 129 -9.78 8.15 -7.62
N LEU A 130 -8.46 8.10 -7.81
CA LEU A 130 -7.51 7.58 -6.82
C LEU A 130 -7.60 8.30 -5.46
N LYS A 131 -7.77 9.63 -5.44
CA LYS A 131 -7.98 10.37 -4.19
C LYS A 131 -9.29 10.00 -3.50
N THR A 132 -10.33 9.67 -4.27
CA THR A 132 -11.61 9.21 -3.72
C THR A 132 -11.46 7.81 -3.11
N LEU A 133 -10.78 6.89 -3.81
CA LEU A 133 -10.50 5.54 -3.29
C LEU A 133 -9.64 5.59 -2.02
N GLN A 134 -8.59 6.40 -2.00
CA GLN A 134 -7.77 6.61 -0.80
C GLN A 134 -8.63 7.11 0.37
N TYR A 135 -9.53 8.06 0.13
CA TYR A 135 -10.43 8.55 1.17
C TYR A 135 -11.34 7.45 1.73
N ILE A 136 -11.94 6.61 0.87
CA ILE A 136 -12.79 5.50 1.31
C ILE A 136 -11.99 4.48 2.13
N LEU A 137 -10.77 4.17 1.69
CA LEU A 137 -9.86 3.28 2.41
C LEU A 137 -9.50 3.84 3.80
N ASP A 138 -9.23 5.14 3.90
CA ASP A 138 -8.96 5.81 5.18
C ASP A 138 -10.18 5.76 6.12
N GLN A 139 -11.39 5.97 5.60
CA GLN A 139 -12.63 5.82 6.38
C GLN A 139 -12.82 4.38 6.90
N LYS A 140 -12.51 3.38 6.08
CA LYS A 140 -12.57 1.97 6.47
C LYS A 140 -11.57 1.67 7.60
N ARG A 141 -10.36 2.21 7.51
CA ARG A 141 -9.32 2.09 8.56
C ARG A 141 -9.76 2.69 9.89
N LEU A 142 -10.37 3.87 9.86
CA LEU A 142 -10.86 4.56 11.06
C LEU A 142 -11.93 3.72 11.77
N LYS A 143 -12.93 3.23 11.03
CA LYS A 143 -13.98 2.36 11.58
C LYS A 143 -13.41 1.10 12.25
N LEU A 144 -12.46 0.43 11.59
CA LEU A 144 -11.79 -0.76 12.16
C LEU A 144 -11.02 -0.43 13.44
N SER A 145 -10.43 0.77 13.52
CA SER A 145 -9.70 1.22 14.70
C SER A 145 -10.64 1.51 15.87
N GLU A 146 -11.80 2.12 15.60
CA GLU A 146 -12.86 2.36 16.58
C GLU A 146 -13.44 1.04 17.12
N ASP A 147 -13.76 0.08 16.23
CA ASP A 147 -14.28 -1.24 16.62
C ASP A 147 -13.28 -2.04 17.48
N ARG A 148 -11.97 -1.89 17.22
CA ARG A 148 -10.90 -2.50 18.03
C ARG A 148 -10.81 -1.89 19.43
N GLN A 149 -11.12 -0.60 19.60
CA GLN A 149 -11.11 0.07 20.91
C GLN A 149 -12.35 -0.30 21.76
N ILE A 150 -13.52 -0.44 21.13
CA ILE A 150 -14.77 -0.80 21.83
C ILE A 150 -14.71 -2.24 22.38
N ASN A 151 -13.98 -3.13 21.70
CA ASN A 151 -13.89 -4.55 22.07
C ASN A 151 -12.72 -4.91 23.01
N GLN A 152 -12.00 -3.94 23.59
CA GLN A 152 -11.04 -4.26 24.65
C GLN A 152 -11.76 -4.38 26.01
N PRO A 153 -11.75 -5.56 26.67
CA PRO A 153 -12.24 -5.65 28.04
C PRO A 153 -11.39 -4.72 28.90
N GLN A 154 -12.03 -3.72 29.52
CA GLN A 154 -11.38 -2.90 30.53
C GLN A 154 -10.84 -3.84 31.60
N ARG A 155 -9.52 -4.09 31.59
CA ARG A 155 -8.86 -4.80 32.68
C ARG A 155 -8.98 -3.92 33.90
N GLY A 156 -10.02 -4.19 34.69
CA GLY A 156 -10.25 -3.58 35.97
C GLY A 156 -9.00 -3.77 36.82
N PHE A 157 -8.35 -2.66 37.16
CA PHE A 157 -7.39 -2.61 38.24
C PHE A 157 -8.12 -3.02 39.53
N LYS A 158 -7.95 -4.27 39.95
CA LYS A 158 -8.15 -4.63 41.36
C LYS A 158 -6.89 -4.17 42.10
N ARG A 159 -7.10 -3.20 42.98
CA ARG A 159 -6.15 -2.81 44.04
C ARG A 159 -5.94 -3.96 45.01
#